data_AF-A0A8I1HWQ4-F1
#
_entry.id   AF-A0A8I1HWQ4-F1
#
_cell.length_a   1.000
_cell.length_b   1.000
_cell.length_c   1.000
_cell.angle_alpha   90.00
_cell.angle_beta   90.00
_cell.angle_gamma   90.00
#
_symmetry.space_group_name_H-M   'P 1'
#
loop_
_entity.id
_entity.type
_entity.pdbx_description
1 polymer ?
#
loop_
_entity_poly.entity_id
_entity_poly.type
_entity_poly.pdbx_seq_one_letter_code
_entity_poly.pdbx_strand_id
1 'polypeptide(L)'
;MFKSLLSLFRSDNNNPEARAASARIDRLVDIADPAIRQARRFHSALVDPVEAAASYCNSMTEQIPGPLVLDRNTYYNDPSVKPLFASYDEMQLLLHHHQNTKADLPTGENGRQSPFSP
;
A
#
# COMPACT_ATOMS: atom_id res chain seq x y z
N MET A 1 -10.34 -20.58 -39.81
CA MET A 1 -10.78 -20.98 -38.45
C MET A 1 -9.86 -20.50 -37.31
N PHE A 2 -8.52 -20.43 -37.47
CA PHE A 2 -7.61 -19.96 -36.40
C PHE A 2 -7.80 -18.49 -35.93
N LYS A 3 -8.35 -17.61 -36.78
CA LYS A 3 -8.58 -16.19 -36.42
C LYS A 3 -9.61 -16.00 -35.31
N SER A 4 -10.59 -16.90 -35.20
CA SER A 4 -11.63 -16.82 -34.17
C SER A 4 -11.10 -17.18 -32.78
N LEU A 5 -10.21 -18.18 -32.70
CA LEU A 5 -9.59 -18.60 -31.43
C LEU A 5 -8.67 -17.50 -30.88
N LEU A 6 -7.86 -16.89 -31.76
CA LEU A 6 -7.03 -15.73 -31.40
C LEU A 6 -7.84 -14.50 -30.98
N SER A 7 -9.06 -14.32 -31.51
CA SER A 7 -9.94 -13.21 -31.08
C SER A 7 -10.54 -13.43 -29.69
N LEU A 8 -10.80 -14.69 -29.31
CA LEU A 8 -11.28 -15.03 -27.96
C LEU A 8 -10.19 -14.77 -26.91
N PHE A 9 -8.95 -15.20 -27.18
CA PHE A 9 -7.80 -14.90 -26.32
C PHE A 9 -7.43 -13.40 -26.30
N ARG A 10 -7.73 -12.66 -27.38
CA ARG A 10 -7.52 -11.20 -27.43
C ARG A 10 -8.61 -10.41 -26.70
N SER A 11 -9.82 -10.96 -26.59
CA SER A 11 -10.94 -10.33 -25.89
C SER A 11 -10.75 -10.34 -24.36
N ASP A 12 -10.10 -11.37 -23.82
CA ASP A 12 -9.74 -11.45 -22.40
C ASP A 12 -8.68 -10.38 -22.01
N ASN A 13 -7.75 -10.11 -22.92
CA ASN A 13 -6.67 -9.13 -22.72
C ASN A 13 -7.12 -7.66 -22.73
N ASN A 14 -8.38 -7.39 -23.11
CA ASN A 14 -8.99 -6.05 -23.03
C ASN A 14 -9.77 -5.83 -21.72
N ASN A 15 -9.84 -6.82 -20.84
CA ASN A 15 -10.46 -6.64 -19.53
C ASN A 15 -9.57 -5.74 -18.64
N PRO A 16 -10.05 -4.54 -18.24
CA PRO A 16 -9.27 -3.65 -17.38
C PRO A 16 -8.92 -4.27 -16.02
N GLU A 17 -9.76 -5.15 -15.48
CA GLU A 17 -9.52 -5.83 -14.20
C GLU A 17 -8.41 -6.86 -14.33
N ALA A 18 -8.40 -7.66 -15.40
CA ALA A 18 -7.33 -8.62 -15.68
C ALA A 18 -5.98 -7.91 -15.87
N ARG A 19 -5.97 -6.74 -16.53
CA ARG A 19 -4.77 -5.90 -16.67
C ARG A 19 -4.30 -5.32 -15.34
N ALA A 20 -5.23 -4.88 -14.49
CA ALA A 20 -4.90 -4.36 -13.16
C ALA A 20 -4.33 -5.45 -12.25
N ALA A 21 -4.90 -6.66 -12.27
CA ALA A 21 -4.38 -7.82 -11.57
C ALA A 21 -2.98 -8.19 -12.06
N SER A 22 -2.77 -8.18 -13.38
CA SER A 22 -1.47 -8.45 -13.99
C SER A 22 -0.40 -7.45 -13.57
N ALA A 23 -0.70 -6.15 -13.63
CA ALA A 23 0.21 -5.09 -13.20
C ALA A 23 0.52 -5.13 -11.69
N ARG A 24 -0.35 -5.74 -10.87
CA ARG A 24 -0.10 -5.94 -9.44
C ARG A 24 0.89 -7.09 -9.21
N ILE A 25 0.74 -8.20 -9.94
CA ILE A 25 1.68 -9.33 -9.90
C ILE A 25 3.07 -8.88 -10.36
N ASP A 26 3.16 -8.13 -11.46
CA ASP A 26 4.44 -7.60 -11.96
C ASP A 26 5.15 -6.77 -10.89
N ARG A 27 4.44 -5.84 -10.24
CA ARG A 27 5.00 -5.01 -9.16
C ARG A 27 5.46 -5.85 -7.97
N LEU A 28 4.71 -6.88 -7.59
CA LEU A 28 5.09 -7.77 -6.49
C LEU A 28 6.36 -8.56 -6.81
N VAL A 29 6.49 -9.05 -8.04
CA VAL A 29 7.69 -9.75 -8.51
C VAL A 29 8.90 -8.80 -8.49
N ASP A 30 8.73 -7.56 -8.91
CA ASP A 30 9.81 -6.56 -8.90
C ASP A 30 10.31 -6.25 -7.47
N ILE A 31 9.42 -6.31 -6.47
CA ILE A 31 9.76 -6.06 -5.06
C ILE A 31 10.36 -7.31 -4.38
N ALA A 32 9.78 -8.50 -4.63
CA ALA A 32 10.14 -9.72 -3.92
C ALA A 32 11.42 -10.37 -4.50
N ASP A 33 11.38 -10.73 -5.77
CA ASP A 33 12.52 -11.32 -6.50
C ASP A 33 12.23 -11.29 -8.02
N PRO A 34 12.93 -10.42 -8.79
CA PRO A 34 12.77 -10.35 -10.24
C PRO A 34 13.08 -11.67 -10.97
N ALA A 35 13.85 -12.59 -10.37
CA ALA A 35 14.17 -13.89 -10.97
C ALA A 35 12.93 -14.78 -11.16
N ILE A 36 11.83 -14.52 -10.43
CA ILE A 36 10.54 -15.21 -10.59
C ILE A 36 10.01 -15.14 -12.03
N ARG A 37 10.35 -14.08 -12.79
CA ARG A 37 9.96 -13.92 -14.19
C ARG A 37 10.49 -15.05 -15.09
N GLN A 38 11.54 -15.75 -14.67
CA GLN A 38 12.11 -16.88 -15.41
C GLN A 38 11.26 -18.16 -15.28
N ALA A 39 10.40 -18.23 -14.27
CA ALA A 39 9.53 -19.38 -14.06
C ALA A 39 8.42 -19.43 -15.12
N ARG A 40 8.21 -20.62 -15.70
CA ARG A 40 7.17 -20.82 -16.70
C ARG A 40 5.80 -20.56 -16.07
N ARG A 41 4.96 -19.76 -16.75
CA ARG A 41 3.58 -19.47 -16.30
C ARG A 41 3.51 -18.81 -14.91
N PHE A 42 4.56 -18.10 -14.48
CA PHE A 42 4.58 -17.44 -13.16
C PHE A 42 3.34 -16.57 -12.95
N HIS A 43 2.91 -15.86 -13.99
CA HIS A 43 1.74 -14.98 -13.90
C HIS A 43 0.47 -15.74 -13.47
N SER A 44 0.11 -16.83 -14.15
CA SER A 44 -1.07 -17.63 -13.79
C SER A 44 -0.90 -18.37 -12.47
N ALA A 45 0.33 -18.75 -12.11
CA ALA A 45 0.61 -19.42 -10.84
C ALA A 45 0.49 -18.46 -9.64
N LEU A 46 0.65 -17.15 -9.87
CA LEU A 46 0.62 -16.13 -8.83
C LEU A 46 -0.74 -15.46 -8.65
N VAL A 47 -1.72 -15.67 -9.53
CA VAL A 47 -3.05 -15.05 -9.40
C VAL A 47 -3.68 -15.38 -8.04
N ASP A 48 -3.92 -16.67 -7.78
CA ASP A 48 -4.60 -17.13 -6.57
C ASP A 48 -3.84 -16.75 -5.27
N PRO A 49 -2.51 -16.99 -5.13
CA PRO A 49 -1.81 -16.63 -3.90
C PRO A 49 -1.72 -15.12 -3.69
N VAL A 50 -1.60 -14.31 -4.74
CA VAL A 50 -1.62 -12.85 -4.62
C VAL A 50 -2.99 -12.34 -4.20
N GLU A 51 -4.06 -12.92 -4.73
CA GLU A 51 -5.43 -12.59 -4.32
C GLU A 51 -5.69 -12.98 -2.86
N ALA A 52 -5.27 -14.17 -2.45
CA ALA A 52 -5.39 -14.63 -1.07
C ALA A 52 -4.63 -13.72 -0.09
N ALA A 53 -3.39 -13.34 -0.43
CA ALA A 53 -2.59 -12.43 0.38
C ALA A 53 -3.22 -11.02 0.45
N ALA A 54 -3.69 -10.50 -0.69
CA ALA A 54 -4.36 -9.19 -0.73
C ALA A 54 -5.64 -9.18 0.11
N SER A 55 -6.45 -10.24 0.02
CA SER A 55 -7.66 -10.41 0.82
C SER A 55 -7.34 -10.48 2.32
N TYR A 56 -6.30 -11.23 2.69
CA TYR A 56 -5.82 -11.29 4.07
C TYR A 56 -5.39 -9.91 4.59
N CYS A 57 -4.55 -9.18 3.84
CA CYS A 57 -4.14 -7.83 4.22
C CYS A 57 -5.33 -6.86 4.34
N ASN A 58 -6.33 -6.99 3.46
CA ASN A 58 -7.55 -6.18 3.54
C ASN A 58 -8.35 -6.49 4.81
N SER A 59 -8.60 -7.77 5.10
CA SER A 59 -9.28 -8.18 6.33
C SER A 59 -8.53 -7.80 7.61
N MET A 60 -7.20 -7.74 7.56
CA MET A 60 -6.38 -7.25 8.66
C MET A 60 -6.53 -5.73 8.82
N THR A 61 -6.56 -4.99 7.71
CA THR A 61 -6.74 -3.53 7.73
C THR A 61 -8.12 -3.14 8.25
N GLU A 62 -9.16 -3.93 7.96
CA GLU A 62 -10.51 -3.74 8.51
C GLU A 62 -10.57 -3.90 10.04
N GLN A 63 -9.62 -4.61 10.64
CA GLN A 63 -9.51 -4.74 12.09
C GLN A 63 -8.74 -3.59 12.74
N ILE A 64 -8.03 -2.77 11.95
CA ILE A 64 -7.32 -1.61 12.47
C ILE A 64 -8.38 -0.54 12.77
N PRO A 65 -8.49 -0.06 14.03
CA PRO A 65 -9.42 1.01 14.34
C PRO A 65 -9.12 2.23 13.46
N GLY A 66 -10.18 2.87 12.97
CA GLY A 66 -10.07 4.07 12.17
C GLY A 66 -9.36 5.21 12.91
N PRO A 67 -9.10 6.36 12.24
CA PRO A 67 -8.35 7.46 12.83
C PRO A 67 -8.92 7.89 14.19
N LEU A 68 -8.14 7.66 15.24
CA LEU A 68 -8.49 8.04 16.60
C LEU A 68 -7.98 9.46 16.85
N VAL A 69 -8.90 10.40 17.07
CA VAL A 69 -8.54 11.76 17.48
C VAL A 69 -8.17 11.73 18.96
N LEU A 70 -6.87 11.85 19.22
CA LEU A 70 -6.34 11.93 20.58
C LEU A 70 -6.38 13.40 21.04
N ASP A 71 -7.34 13.69 21.91
CA ASP A 71 -7.45 14.96 22.61
C ASP A 71 -7.71 14.74 24.11
N ARG A 72 -7.81 15.84 24.86
CA ARG A 72 -8.07 15.79 26.30
C ARG A 72 -9.37 15.08 26.63
N ASN A 73 -10.41 15.31 25.85
CA ASN A 73 -11.72 14.71 26.06
C ASN A 73 -11.66 13.19 25.81
N THR A 74 -11.00 12.75 24.73
CA THR A 74 -10.80 11.33 24.42
C THR A 74 -9.98 10.63 25.51
N TYR A 75 -8.91 11.24 26.05
CA TYR A 75 -8.14 10.64 27.14
C TYR A 75 -8.98 10.32 28.39
N TYR A 76 -9.84 11.25 28.80
CA TYR A 76 -10.63 11.06 30.02
C TYR A 76 -11.87 10.20 29.82
N ASN A 77 -12.47 10.23 28.63
CA ASN A 77 -13.77 9.61 28.35
C ASN A 77 -13.71 8.32 27.54
N ASP A 78 -12.60 8.03 26.85
CA ASP A 78 -12.41 6.76 26.13
C ASP A 78 -11.61 5.76 26.98
N PRO A 79 -12.23 4.66 27.44
CA PRO A 79 -11.55 3.65 28.26
C PRO A 79 -10.47 2.87 27.49
N SER A 80 -10.47 2.90 26.16
CA SER A 80 -9.43 2.26 25.34
C SER A 80 -8.14 3.07 25.26
N VAL A 81 -8.19 4.37 25.57
CA VAL A 81 -7.05 5.29 25.45
C VAL A 81 -6.23 5.34 26.74
N LYS A 82 -6.88 5.26 27.90
CA LYS A 82 -6.19 5.27 29.20
C LYS A 82 -5.12 4.19 29.38
N PRO A 83 -5.27 2.95 28.87
CA PRO A 83 -4.22 1.94 28.96
C PRO A 83 -2.99 2.22 28.09
N LEU A 84 -3.13 3.04 27.05
CA LEU A 84 -2.06 3.31 26.09
C LEU A 84 -1.07 4.37 26.57
N PHE A 85 -1.46 5.20 27.55
CA PHE A 85 -0.66 6.31 28.05
C PHE A 85 -0.74 6.34 29.58
N ALA A 86 0.38 6.44 30.28
CA ALA A 86 0.39 6.50 31.74
C ALA A 86 -0.18 7.84 32.26
N SER A 87 -0.13 8.89 31.44
CA SER A 87 -0.74 10.18 31.74
C SER A 87 -1.18 10.95 30.49
N TYR A 88 -2.03 11.96 30.67
CA TYR A 88 -2.37 12.92 29.62
C TYR A 88 -1.15 13.71 29.14
N ASP A 89 -0.25 14.08 30.07
CA ASP A 89 0.95 14.84 29.73
C ASP A 89 1.93 13.99 28.88
N GLU A 90 2.04 12.70 29.18
CA GLU A 90 2.82 11.76 28.35
C GLU A 90 2.22 11.59 26.95
N MET A 91 0.90 11.48 26.83
CA MET A 91 0.23 11.48 25.53
C MET A 91 0.58 12.75 24.74
N GLN A 92 0.48 13.92 25.35
CA GLN A 92 0.76 15.20 24.68
C GLN A 92 2.22 15.32 24.26
N LEU A 93 3.16 14.84 25.09
CA LEU A 93 4.58 14.80 24.76
C LEU A 93 4.86 13.95 23.53
N LEU A 94 4.29 12.74 23.46
CA LEU A 94 4.45 11.82 22.33
C LEU A 94 3.84 12.40 21.04
N LEU A 95 2.66 13.02 21.13
CA LEU A 95 2.01 13.67 20.00
C LEU A 95 2.81 14.87 19.48
N HIS A 96 3.36 15.71 20.36
CA HIS A 96 4.23 16.82 19.98
C HIS A 96 5.50 16.34 19.27
N HIS A 97 6.14 15.27 19.76
CA HIS A 97 7.33 14.72 19.13
C HIS A 97 7.07 14.24 17.69
N HIS A 98 5.92 13.60 17.46
CA HIS A 98 5.53 13.12 16.12
C HIS A 98 5.02 14.21 15.18
N GLN A 99 4.46 15.31 15.68
CA GLN A 99 4.09 16.45 14.83
C GLN A 99 5.31 17.17 14.26
N ASN A 100 6.40 17.26 15.04
CA ASN A 100 7.64 17.88 14.61
C ASN A 100 8.40 17.06 13.55
N THR A 101 8.24 15.74 13.52
CA THR A 101 8.87 14.90 12.49
C THR A 101 8.18 14.98 11.12
N LYS A 102 6.89 15.34 11.07
CA LYS A 102 6.16 15.53 9.80
C LYS A 102 6.50 16.86 9.12
N ALA A 103 6.96 17.85 9.88
CA ALA A 103 7.44 19.13 9.36
C ALA A 103 8.82 19.02 8.66
N ASP A 104 9.60 17.98 8.98
CA ASP A 104 10.94 17.74 8.42
C ASP A 104 10.94 16.76 7.22
N LEU A 105 9.78 16.30 6.74
CA LEU A 105 9.75 15.57 5.47
C LEU A 105 10.00 16.56 4.33
N PRO A 106 11.06 16.38 3.50
CA PRO A 106 11.21 17.18 2.30
C PRO A 106 10.01 16.91 1.41
N THR A 107 9.15 17.93 1.26
CA THR A 107 8.14 17.96 0.20
C THR A 107 8.91 17.79 -1.10
N GLY A 108 8.64 16.69 -1.81
CA GLY A 108 9.32 16.36 -3.05
C GLY A 108 9.17 17.48 -4.07
N GLU A 109 10.17 18.36 -4.15
CA GLU A 109 10.31 19.31 -5.24
C GLU A 109 10.73 18.54 -6.48
N ASN A 110 9.77 18.41 -7.39
CA ASN A 110 9.90 17.94 -8.74
C ASN A 110 11.10 18.61 -9.43
N GLY A 111 11.99 17.79 -9.98
CA GLY A 111 13.20 18.24 -10.65
C GLY A 111 12.96 19.13 -11.87
N ARG A 112 13.82 20.14 -12.02
CA ARG A 112 14.58 20.40 -13.25
C ARG A 112 15.95 20.94 -12.87
N GLN A 113 16.89 20.02 -12.67
CA GLN A 113 18.31 20.36 -12.83
C GLN A 113 18.52 20.77 -14.30
N SER A 114 19.02 22.00 -14.50
CA SER A 114 19.68 22.39 -15.74
C SER A 114 21.18 22.48 -15.43
N PRO A 115 22.06 21.80 -16.16
CA PRO A 115 23.50 21.84 -15.89
C PRO A 115 24.12 23.10 -16.51
N PHE A 116 25.16 23.65 -15.85
CA PHE A 116 26.33 24.39 -16.39
C PHE A 116 26.12 25.26 -17.65
N SER A 117 26.42 26.56 -17.73
CA SER A 117 27.61 27.38 -17.35
C SER A 117 27.43 28.76 -18.06
N PRO A 118 28.38 29.73 -18.06
CA PRO A 118 29.63 29.89 -17.32
C PRO A 118 29.63 31.01 -16.27
#